data_AF-A0ABD5HQC9-F1
#
_entry.id   AF-A0ABD5HQC9-F1
#
_cell.length_a   1.000
_cell.length_b   1.000
_cell.length_c   1.000
_cell.angle_alpha   90.00
_cell.angle_beta   90.00
_cell.angle_gamma   90.00
#
_symmetry.space_group_name_H-M   'P 1'
#
loop_
_entity.id
_entity.type
_entity.pdbx_description
1 polymer ?
#
loop_
_entity_poly.entity_id
_entity_poly.type
_entity_poly.pdbx_seq_one_letter_code
_entity_poly.pdbx_strand_id
1 'polypeptide(L)' 'DKQINAFMTTNRAWGIQCDRVSQAAWVVKGGERVNLEMNSLPLYCSGYRFEARNDAGKTRRLLDKYSVYQHLSRQPR' A
#
# COMPACT_ATOMS: atom_id res chain seq x y z
N ASP A 1 -16.47 -6.72 -8.39
CA ASP A 1 -15.77 -5.64 -7.67
C ASP A 1 -16.00 -5.43 -6.18
N LYS A 2 -16.81 -6.22 -5.45
CA LYS A 2 -17.00 -6.01 -4.00
C LYS A 2 -15.70 -6.07 -3.18
N GLN A 3 -14.76 -6.93 -3.56
CA GLN A 3 -13.47 -7.08 -2.87
C GLN A 3 -12.53 -5.88 -3.06
N ILE A 4 -12.52 -5.29 -4.26
CA ILE A 4 -11.71 -4.10 -4.57
C ILE A 4 -12.27 -2.91 -3.78
N ASN A 5 -13.59 -2.73 -3.76
CA ASN A 5 -14.21 -1.66 -2.99
C ASN A 5 -13.96 -1.81 -1.48
N ALA A 6 -14.05 -3.04 -0.95
CA ALA A 6 -13.72 -3.31 0.44
C ALA A 6 -12.24 -3.01 0.75
N PHE A 7 -11.32 -3.40 -0.13
CA PHE A 7 -9.89 -3.09 0.00
C PHE A 7 -9.64 -1.58 0.01
N MET A 8 -10.20 -0.83 -0.95
CA MET A 8 -10.05 0.62 -1.01
C MET A 8 -10.68 1.33 0.20
N THR A 9 -11.78 0.79 0.73
CA THR A 9 -12.43 1.30 1.95
C THR A 9 -11.52 1.11 3.16
N THR A 10 -10.91 -0.07 3.31
CA THR A 10 -9.93 -0.31 4.37
C THR A 10 -8.70 0.58 4.20
N ASN A 11 -8.13 0.71 2.99
CA ASN A 11 -7.01 1.62 2.73
C ASN A 11 -7.30 3.04 3.20
N ARG A 12 -8.48 3.58 2.87
CA ARG A 12 -8.89 4.92 3.32
C ARG A 12 -8.98 5.05 4.84
N ALA A 13 -9.49 4.03 5.53
CA ALA A 13 -9.54 4.02 7.00
C ALA A 13 -8.14 4.04 7.64
N TRP A 14 -7.13 3.54 6.93
CA TRP A 14 -5.73 3.59 7.32
C TRP A 14 -5.00 4.85 6.82
N GLY A 15 -5.69 5.76 6.14
CA GLY A 15 -5.09 6.94 5.51
C GLY A 15 -4.24 6.63 4.27
N ILE A 16 -4.31 5.40 3.76
CA ILE A 16 -3.58 4.95 2.58
C ILE A 16 -4.29 5.42 1.32
N GLN A 17 -3.52 6.08 0.47
CA GLN A 17 -3.91 6.52 -0.85
C GLN A 17 -3.21 5.67 -1.89
N CYS A 18 -3.95 5.32 -2.94
CA CYS A 18 -3.43 4.59 -4.09
C CYS A 18 -3.47 5.52 -5.30
N ASP A 19 -2.33 5.75 -5.94
CA ASP A 19 -2.29 6.48 -7.20
C ASP A 19 -3.00 5.69 -8.31
N ARG A 20 -3.82 6.37 -9.13
CA ARG A 20 -4.61 5.67 -10.16
C ARG A 20 -3.80 5.22 -11.36
N VAL A 21 -2.66 5.88 -11.63
CA VAL A 21 -1.86 5.64 -12.83
C VAL A 21 -0.70 4.69 -12.51
N SER A 22 0.12 5.06 -11.54
CA SER A 22 1.29 4.30 -11.09
C SER A 22 0.95 3.17 -10.13
N GLN A 23 -0.27 3.16 -9.57
CA GLN A 23 -0.70 2.25 -8.51
C GLN A 23 0.09 2.39 -7.19
N ALA A 24 0.98 3.38 -7.07
CA ALA A 24 1.81 3.56 -5.88
C ALA A 24 0.94 3.82 -4.65
N ALA A 25 1.23 3.11 -3.56
CA ALA A 25 0.56 3.26 -2.28
C ALA A 25 1.35 4.21 -1.38
N TRP A 26 0.69 5.20 -0.79
CA TRP A 26 1.32 6.20 0.06
C TRP A 26 0.36 6.69 1.15
N VAL A 27 0.89 7.31 2.19
CA VAL A 27 0.14 7.92 3.30
C VAL A 27 0.60 9.36 3.47
N VAL A 28 -0.21 10.18 4.13
CA VAL A 28 0.22 11.51 4.59
C VAL A 28 0.65 11.41 6.05
N LYS A 29 1.91 11.74 6.34
CA LYS A 29 2.45 11.86 7.70
C LYS A 29 3.01 13.27 7.89
N GLY A 30 2.55 13.98 8.91
CA GLY A 30 3.02 15.35 9.18
C GLY A 30 2.76 16.36 8.05
N GLY A 31 1.82 16.07 7.13
CA GLY A 31 1.58 16.89 5.93
C GLY A 31 2.40 16.48 4.70
N GLU A 32 3.33 15.53 4.84
CA GLU A 32 4.16 15.03 3.75
C GLU A 32 3.66 13.70 3.22
N ARG A 33 3.77 13.51 1.89
CA ARG A 33 3.50 12.24 1.24
C ARG A 33 4.66 11.28 1.50
N VAL A 34 4.37 10.21 2.24
CA VAL A 34 5.32 9.13 2.51
C VAL A 34 4.87 7.89 1.77
N ASN A 35 5.73 7.36 0.90
CA ASN A 35 5.44 6.10 0.19
C ASN A 35 5.39 4.95 1.19
N LEU A 36 4.46 4.04 0.99
CA LEU A 36 4.40 2.83 1.79
C LEU A 36 5.45 1.85 1.31
N GLU A 37 6.20 1.31 2.26
CA GLU A 37 7.26 0.35 1.98
C GLU A 37 7.17 -0.81 2.96
N MET A 38 7.54 -2.01 2.50
CA MET A 38 7.68 -3.20 3.33
C MET A 38 8.99 -3.89 2.98
N ASN A 39 9.86 -4.07 3.97
CA ASN A 39 11.22 -4.61 3.77
C ASN A 39 12.00 -3.84 2.68
N SER A 40 11.95 -2.51 2.72
CA SER A 40 12.61 -1.60 1.75
C SER A 40 12.13 -1.75 0.31
N LEU A 41 10.93 -2.30 0.11
CA LEU A 41 10.30 -2.36 -1.22
C LEU A 41 9.04 -1.50 -1.23
N PRO A 42 8.87 -0.60 -2.22
CA PRO A 42 7.67 0.20 -2.38
C PRO A 42 6.44 -0.66 -2.63
N LEU A 43 5.34 -0.28 -2.00
CA LEU A 43 4.05 -0.93 -2.09
C LEU A 43 3.15 -0.28 -3.13
N TYR A 44 2.41 -1.12 -3.84
CA TYR A 44 1.48 -0.73 -4.89
C TYR A 44 0.12 -1.38 -4.66
N CYS A 45 -0.95 -0.66 -4.96
CA CYS A 45 -2.32 -1.17 -4.91
C CYS A 45 -2.65 -1.87 -6.23
N SER A 46 -2.83 -3.20 -6.19
CA SER A 46 -3.17 -4.01 -7.35
C SER A 46 -4.53 -4.67 -7.13
N GLY A 47 -5.58 -4.03 -7.66
CA GLY A 47 -6.96 -4.46 -7.45
C GLY A 47 -7.35 -4.48 -5.97
N TYR A 48 -7.41 -5.67 -5.37
CA TYR A 48 -7.86 -5.89 -3.99
C TYR A 48 -6.72 -6.26 -3.01
N ARG A 49 -5.46 -6.10 -3.42
CA ARG A 49 -4.27 -6.48 -2.63
C ARG A 49 -3.12 -5.51 -2.83
N PHE A 50 -2.05 -5.68 -2.04
CA PHE A 50 -0.80 -4.95 -2.21
C PHE A 50 0.22 -5.77 -3.00
N GLU A 51 1.10 -5.08 -3.71
CA GLU A 51 2.27 -5.64 -4.39
C GLU A 51 3.51 -4.89 -3.92
N ALA A 52 4.56 -5.63 -3.56
CA ALA A 52 5.89 -5.05 -3.44
C ALA A 52 6.57 -5.16 -4.81
N ARG A 53 6.99 -4.02 -5.36
CA ARG A 53 7.79 -3.96 -6.58
C ARG A 53 9.20 -3.51 -6.24
N ASN A 54 10.18 -3.92 -7.05
CA ASN A 54 11.53 -3.36 -6.96
C ASN A 54 11.63 -2.04 -7.76
N ASP A 55 12.78 -1.38 -7.70
CA ASP A 55 13.03 -0.11 -8.42
C ASP A 55 12.88 -0.22 -9.95
N ALA A 56 12.98 -1.44 -10.49
CA ALA A 56 12.72 -1.73 -11.90
C ALA A 56 11.23 -1.89 -12.23
N GLY A 57 10.32 -1.65 -11.27
CA GLY A 57 8.87 -1.76 -11.43
C GLY A 57 8.36 -3.20 -11.55
N LYS A 58 9.21 -4.22 -11.37
CA LYS A 58 8.80 -5.63 -11.44
C LYS A 58 8.21 -6.06 -10.10
N THR A 59 7.02 -6.67 -10.15
CA THR A 59 6.39 -7.29 -8.98
C THR A 59 7.30 -8.38 -8.43
N ARG A 60 7.84 -8.12 -7.23
CA ARG A 60 8.67 -9.05 -6.48
C ARG A 60 7.80 -10.00 -5.66
N ARG A 61 6.71 -9.48 -5.09
CA ARG A 61 5.86 -10.23 -4.17
C ARG A 61 4.44 -9.70 -4.13
N LEU A 62 3.47 -10.60 -4.22
CA LEU A 62 2.08 -10.32 -3.86
C LEU A 62 1.97 -10.38 -2.34
N LEU A 63 1.41 -9.34 -1.74
CA LEU A 63 1.29 -9.23 -0.29
C LEU A 63 -0.16 -9.35 0.13
N ASP A 64 -0.37 -10.15 1.17
CA ASP A 64 -1.65 -10.19 1.86
C ASP A 64 -1.88 -8.85 2.57
N LYS A 65 -3.12 -8.35 2.48
CA LYS A 65 -3.48 -7.04 3.02
C LYS A 65 -3.29 -6.98 4.54
N TYR A 66 -3.58 -8.06 5.28
CA TYR A 66 -3.46 -8.07 6.75
C TYR A 66 -2.01 -7.98 7.17
N SER A 67 -1.11 -8.67 6.46
CA SER A 67 0.33 -8.59 6.70
C SER A 67 0.86 -7.17 6.52
N VAL A 68 0.37 -6.45 5.49
CA VAL A 68 0.73 -5.04 5.26
C VAL A 68 0.21 -4.17 6.39
N TYR A 69 -1.08 -4.25 6.74
CA TYR A 69 -1.64 -3.45 7.83
C TYR A 69 -0.94 -3.71 9.17
N GLN A 70 -0.60 -4.96 9.48
CA GLN A 70 0.16 -5.32 10.67
C GLN A 70 1.59 -4.77 10.64
N HIS A 71 2.22 -4.72 9.47
CA HIS A 71 3.53 -4.09 9.33
C HIS A 71 3.42 -2.57 9.58
N LEU A 72 2.43 -1.91 8.98
CA LEU A 72 2.20 -0.46 9.13
C LEU A 72 1.83 -0.07 10.56
N SER A 73 1.10 -0.90 11.30
CA SER A 73 0.76 -0.63 12.70
C SER A 73 1.98 -0.68 13.64
N ARG A 74 3.05 -1.36 13.23
CA ARG A 74 4.32 -1.43 13.98
C ARG A 74 5.28 -0.31 13.64
N GLN A 75 5.05 0.42 12.54
CA GLN A 75 5.89 1.55 12.19
C GLN A 75 5.54 2.74 13.10
N PRO A 76 6.53 3.46 13.63
CA PRO A 76 6.28 4.69 14.37
C PRO A 76 5.49 5.66 13.48
N ARG A 77 4.44 6.27 14.05
CA ARG A 77 3.55 7.20 13.35
C ARG A 77 4.24 8.52 13.10
#